data_AF-A0A2B4SU57-F1
#
_entry.id   AF-A0A2B4SU57-F1
#
_cell.length_a   1.000
_cell.length_b   1.000
_cell.length_c   1.000
_cell.angle_alpha   90.00
_cell.angle_beta   90.00
_cell.angle_gamma   90.00
#
_symmetry.space_group_name_H-M   'P 1'
#
loop_
_entity.id
_entity.type
_entity.pdbx_description
1 polymer ?
#
loop_
_entity_poly.entity_id
_entity_poly.type
_entity_poly.pdbx_seq_one_letter_code
_entity_poly.pdbx_strand_id
1 'polypeptide(L)'
;MKLEELLYKYYYWWDYLKSMCHVCPGVREDRLAGFQAVYQERDVLVARVFSDHCGARLAMSVSVALPFYSASLGLLIAFAILRFLFCTLVFRKLVVKLFIKFAGCEISQEVYGNSLFGWEMYKAVTAALLTDLQKKAELGAEAPNPCVVSADGQLRSHLLDFAKKSRPLVVNFGSCTCPFFMDRLKDFSEIMADFSDIADFVVIYISEAHPSDGWAFKTNFHVKRHRTLEERVQAARLFQDASKLQAPVLVDCVENEANRAYGALPIRLCIILNGRVEFVGGMGPTFYKTQEVRSWLTTWRESELNV
;
A
#
# COMPACT_ATOMS: atom_id res chain seq x y z
N MET A 1 -15.45 -6.17 -15.18
CA MET A 1 -15.27 -6.37 -13.72
C MET A 1 -16.61 -6.07 -13.03
N LYS A 2 -17.30 -7.08 -12.52
CA LYS A 2 -18.68 -6.94 -12.01
C LYS A 2 -18.64 -6.25 -10.64
N LEU A 3 -19.62 -5.39 -10.37
CA LEU A 3 -19.82 -4.68 -9.09
C LEU A 3 -19.74 -5.63 -7.87
N GLU A 4 -20.06 -6.91 -8.08
CA GLU A 4 -19.96 -8.01 -7.12
C GLU A 4 -18.52 -8.32 -6.65
N GLU A 5 -17.48 -8.22 -7.50
CA GLU A 5 -16.08 -8.42 -7.08
C GLU A 5 -15.53 -7.25 -6.26
N LEU A 6 -15.98 -6.03 -6.58
CA LEU A 6 -15.70 -4.84 -5.76
C LEU A 6 -16.40 -4.96 -4.42
N LEU A 7 -17.66 -5.40 -4.39
CA LEU A 7 -18.36 -5.67 -3.14
C LEU A 7 -17.69 -6.81 -2.36
N TYR A 8 -17.23 -7.90 -3.00
CA TYR A 8 -16.58 -9.03 -2.34
C TYR A 8 -15.22 -8.66 -1.71
N LYS A 9 -14.42 -7.79 -2.36
CA LYS A 9 -13.18 -7.25 -1.77
C LYS A 9 -13.42 -6.31 -0.58
N TYR A 10 -14.57 -5.63 -0.53
CA TYR A 10 -14.96 -4.74 0.58
C TYR A 10 -15.91 -5.39 1.62
N TYR A 11 -16.47 -6.57 1.32
CA TYR A 11 -17.48 -7.27 2.15
C TYR A 11 -16.93 -7.85 3.44
N TYR A 12 -15.61 -8.00 3.56
CA TYR A 12 -14.97 -8.46 4.81
C TYR A 12 -15.16 -7.50 6.00
N TRP A 13 -15.68 -6.30 5.77
CA TRP A 13 -16.12 -5.39 6.84
C TRP A 13 -17.58 -5.59 7.27
N TRP A 14 -18.43 -6.22 6.45
CA TRP A 14 -19.87 -6.32 6.69
C TRP A 14 -20.26 -7.54 7.56
N ASP A 15 -19.62 -8.69 7.38
CA ASP A 15 -19.91 -9.89 8.19
C ASP A 15 -19.37 -9.79 9.63
N TYR A 16 -18.37 -8.95 9.88
CA TYR A 16 -17.89 -8.63 11.23
C TYR A 16 -18.85 -7.70 12.00
N LEU A 17 -19.59 -6.84 11.30
CA LEU A 17 -20.64 -5.99 11.88
C LEU A 17 -21.94 -6.78 12.16
N LYS A 18 -22.24 -7.81 11.36
CA LYS A 18 -23.38 -8.70 11.62
C LYS A 18 -23.22 -9.55 12.88
N SER A 19 -21.99 -9.90 13.28
CA SER A 19 -21.76 -10.71 14.49
C SER A 19 -21.87 -9.93 15.81
N MET A 20 -22.10 -8.61 15.77
CA MET A 20 -22.20 -7.75 16.96
C MET A 20 -23.60 -7.20 17.26
N CYS A 21 -24.63 -7.61 16.51
CA CYS A 21 -25.99 -7.11 16.73
C CYS A 21 -27.02 -8.23 16.87
N HIS A 22 -27.22 -8.70 18.11
CA HIS A 22 -28.48 -9.30 18.54
C HIS A 22 -29.14 -8.36 19.57
N VAL A 23 -30.39 -7.93 19.25
CA VAL A 23 -31.47 -7.47 20.17
C VAL A 23 -31.25 -6.05 20.78
N CYS A 24 -32.11 -5.02 20.68
CA CYS A 24 -33.54 -4.80 20.36
C CYS A 24 -33.79 -3.29 20.01
N PRO A 25 -35.04 -2.80 19.74
CA PRO A 25 -35.32 -1.81 18.69
C PRO A 25 -35.83 -0.43 19.16
N GLY A 26 -35.82 0.52 18.21
CA GLY A 26 -36.86 1.52 18.06
C GLY A 26 -36.48 2.96 18.36
N VAL A 27 -36.35 3.80 17.32
CA VAL A 27 -36.78 5.21 17.29
C VAL A 27 -37.17 5.57 15.86
N ARG A 28 -38.30 6.29 15.72
CA ARG A 28 -38.99 6.69 14.49
C ARG A 28 -38.33 7.88 13.77
N GLU A 29 -38.61 7.95 12.47
CA GLU A 29 -38.42 9.10 11.56
C GLU A 29 -39.22 10.33 12.00
N ASP A 30 -38.60 11.52 11.97
CA ASP A 30 -39.10 12.70 11.26
C ASP A 30 -38.21 13.95 11.40
N ARG A 31 -38.29 14.78 10.35
CA ARG A 31 -37.99 16.23 10.23
C ARG A 31 -36.65 16.70 9.67
N LEU A 32 -36.73 16.91 8.35
CA LEU A 32 -36.04 17.87 7.50
C LEU A 32 -36.17 19.33 7.97
N ALA A 33 -35.19 20.12 7.49
CA ALA A 33 -35.17 21.57 7.20
C ALA A 33 -34.63 22.52 8.28
N GLY A 34 -33.45 23.09 7.99
CA GLY A 34 -32.94 24.30 8.62
C GLY A 34 -31.45 24.52 8.35
N PHE A 35 -31.10 25.69 7.82
CA PHE A 35 -29.74 26.23 7.67
C PHE A 35 -28.95 25.93 6.38
N GLN A 36 -29.56 26.31 5.24
CA GLN A 36 -28.83 27.11 4.25
C GLN A 36 -28.68 28.54 4.79
N ALA A 37 -27.50 28.91 5.29
CA ALA A 37 -26.99 30.30 5.36
C ALA A 37 -25.64 30.38 6.11
N VAL A 38 -24.62 29.64 5.65
CA VAL A 38 -23.18 29.97 5.88
C VAL A 38 -22.41 29.56 4.62
N TYR A 39 -22.89 30.01 3.46
CA TYR A 39 -22.28 29.79 2.16
C TYR A 39 -21.98 31.18 1.60
N GLN A 40 -20.82 31.77 1.94
CA GLN A 40 -20.17 32.78 1.09
C GLN A 40 -18.79 33.30 1.54
N GLU A 41 -18.21 32.90 2.67
CA GLU A 41 -16.85 33.37 3.05
C GLU A 41 -15.90 32.28 3.58
N ARG A 42 -15.89 31.09 2.97
CA ARG A 42 -14.86 30.05 3.25
C ARG A 42 -14.10 29.56 2.00
N ASP A 43 -14.28 30.21 0.86
CA ASP A 43 -13.66 29.78 -0.41
C ASP A 43 -12.25 30.31 -0.67
N VAL A 44 -11.66 31.12 0.22
CA VAL A 44 -10.30 31.66 -0.01
C VAL A 44 -9.22 30.97 0.83
N LEU A 45 -9.57 30.29 1.93
CA LEU A 45 -8.58 29.64 2.80
C LEU A 45 -8.37 28.14 2.50
N VAL A 46 -9.40 27.43 2.03
CA VAL A 46 -9.28 26.02 1.62
C VAL A 46 -8.52 25.89 0.29
N ALA A 47 -8.63 26.89 -0.59
CA ALA A 47 -7.94 26.90 -1.89
C ALA A 47 -6.40 27.01 -1.78
N ARG A 48 -5.86 27.58 -0.69
CA ARG A 48 -4.40 27.74 -0.51
C ARG A 48 -3.69 26.49 0.03
N VAL A 49 -4.39 25.61 0.75
CA VAL A 49 -3.80 24.35 1.26
C VAL A 49 -3.66 23.30 0.15
N PHE A 50 -4.44 23.40 -0.93
CA PHE A 50 -4.40 22.50 -2.09
C PHE A 50 -3.56 23.03 -3.27
N SER A 51 -2.87 24.17 -3.12
CA SER A 51 -2.19 24.84 -4.23
C SER A 51 -0.82 24.26 -4.61
N ASP A 52 -0.20 23.43 -3.76
CA ASP A 52 1.18 22.97 -4.01
C ASP A 52 1.29 21.69 -4.86
N HIS A 53 0.20 21.19 -5.44
CA HIS A 53 0.22 19.99 -6.30
C HIS A 53 -0.47 20.19 -7.66
N CYS A 54 -0.75 21.43 -8.07
CA CYS A 54 -1.52 21.67 -9.29
C CYS A 54 -0.62 21.87 -10.53
N GLY A 55 -0.09 20.76 -11.04
CA GLY A 55 0.16 20.57 -12.46
C GLY A 55 -0.78 19.47 -12.95
N ALA A 56 -1.91 19.86 -13.55
CA ALA A 56 -3.03 19.04 -14.07
C ALA A 56 -4.00 18.45 -13.02
N ARG A 57 -5.14 19.13 -12.81
CA ARG A 57 -6.38 18.45 -12.36
C ARG A 57 -6.88 17.54 -13.49
N LEU A 58 -6.40 16.30 -13.57
CA LEU A 58 -7.17 15.27 -14.24
C LEU A 58 -8.44 15.05 -13.41
N ALA A 59 -9.61 15.28 -14.01
CA ALA A 59 -10.87 14.85 -13.40
C ALA A 59 -10.79 13.33 -13.15
N MET A 60 -10.90 12.91 -11.88
CA MET A 60 -10.94 11.51 -11.53
C MET A 60 -12.16 10.87 -12.19
N SER A 61 -12.01 9.68 -12.79
CA SER A 61 -13.16 8.95 -13.32
C SER A 61 -14.13 8.60 -12.20
N VAL A 62 -15.42 8.46 -12.52
CA VAL A 62 -16.45 8.07 -11.55
C VAL A 62 -16.12 6.73 -10.87
N SER A 63 -15.51 5.81 -11.62
CA SER A 63 -15.04 4.49 -11.13
C SER A 63 -13.96 4.58 -10.05
N VAL A 64 -13.22 5.69 -9.97
CA VAL A 64 -12.21 5.94 -8.93
C VAL A 64 -12.76 6.87 -7.85
N ALA A 65 -13.45 7.95 -8.25
CA ALA A 65 -13.94 8.98 -7.33
C ALA A 65 -14.95 8.43 -6.31
N LEU A 66 -15.96 7.68 -6.76
CA LEU A 66 -17.00 7.15 -5.87
C LEU A 66 -16.44 6.23 -4.77
N PRO A 67 -15.66 5.17 -5.09
CA PRO A 67 -15.07 4.32 -4.05
C PRO A 67 -14.06 5.09 -3.20
N PHE A 68 -13.28 5.99 -3.78
CA PHE A 68 -12.30 6.78 -3.03
C PHE A 68 -12.95 7.64 -1.95
N TYR A 69 -13.94 8.47 -2.30
CA TYR A 69 -14.60 9.35 -1.33
C TYR A 69 -15.41 8.57 -0.30
N SER A 70 -16.09 7.49 -0.72
CA SER A 70 -16.88 6.65 0.19
C SER A 70 -15.97 5.96 1.22
N ALA A 71 -14.88 5.34 0.78
CA ALA A 71 -13.92 4.70 1.67
C ALA A 71 -13.16 5.74 2.52
N SER A 72 -12.81 6.91 1.98
CA SER A 72 -12.14 7.98 2.72
C SER A 72 -13.02 8.55 3.84
N LEU A 73 -14.33 8.65 3.62
CA LEU A 73 -15.30 9.04 4.67
C LEU A 73 -15.41 7.96 5.74
N GLY A 74 -15.53 6.69 5.35
CA GLY A 74 -15.54 5.57 6.29
C GLY A 74 -14.27 5.50 7.14
N LEU A 75 -13.10 5.66 6.51
CA LEU A 75 -11.81 5.74 7.19
C LEU A 75 -11.73 6.93 8.15
N LEU A 76 -12.27 8.09 7.78
CA LEU A 76 -12.27 9.28 8.63
C LEU A 76 -13.06 9.03 9.92
N ILE A 77 -14.26 8.44 9.80
CA ILE A 77 -15.11 8.08 10.95
C ILE A 77 -14.41 7.03 11.81
N ALA A 78 -13.88 5.96 11.20
CA ALA A 78 -13.15 4.92 11.91
C ALA A 78 -11.94 5.47 12.66
N PHE A 79 -11.14 6.33 12.02
CA PHE A 79 -9.99 6.98 12.64
C PHE A 79 -10.41 7.88 13.79
N ALA A 80 -11.50 8.64 13.67
CA ALA A 80 -12.02 9.47 14.75
C ALA A 80 -12.41 8.63 15.99
N ILE A 81 -13.12 7.51 15.77
CA ILE A 81 -13.51 6.57 16.84
C ILE A 81 -12.26 5.93 17.46
N LEU A 82 -11.36 5.38 16.65
CA LEU A 82 -10.15 4.71 17.12
C LEU A 82 -9.22 5.69 17.85
N ARG A 83 -9.12 6.94 17.37
CA ARG A 83 -8.35 8.00 18.02
C ARG A 83 -8.95 8.36 19.38
N PHE A 84 -10.28 8.49 19.46
CA PHE A 84 -10.99 8.73 20.72
C PHE A 84 -10.71 7.59 21.71
N LEU A 85 -10.89 6.33 21.31
CA LEU A 85 -10.61 5.16 22.14
C LEU A 85 -9.13 5.08 22.54
N PHE A 86 -8.21 5.38 21.63
CA PHE A 86 -6.77 5.38 21.90
C PHE A 86 -6.36 6.45 22.93
N CYS A 87 -7.02 7.62 22.93
CA CYS A 87 -6.81 8.66 23.93
C CYS A 87 -7.33 8.29 25.32
N THR A 88 -8.29 7.37 25.42
CA THR A 88 -8.73 6.84 26.72
C THR A 88 -7.75 5.78 27.23
N LEU A 89 -7.21 5.99 28.44
CA LEU A 89 -6.19 5.10 29.02
C LEU A 89 -6.68 3.65 29.17
N VAL A 90 -7.98 3.46 29.37
CA VAL A 90 -8.63 2.14 29.54
C VAL A 90 -8.61 1.33 28.24
N PHE A 91 -8.94 1.94 27.09
CA PHE A 91 -9.05 1.23 25.82
C PHE A 91 -7.76 1.23 24.99
N ARG A 92 -6.76 2.04 25.36
CA ARG A 92 -5.49 2.17 24.62
C ARG A 92 -4.83 0.82 24.31
N LYS A 93 -4.70 -0.06 25.31
CA LYS A 93 -4.06 -1.39 25.13
C LYS A 93 -4.86 -2.27 24.16
N LEU A 94 -6.19 -2.23 24.24
CA LEU A 94 -7.07 -3.00 23.36
C LEU A 94 -6.96 -2.52 21.91
N VAL A 95 -7.00 -1.21 21.70
CA VAL A 95 -6.87 -0.58 20.39
C VAL A 95 -5.52 -0.90 19.74
N VAL A 96 -4.44 -0.83 20.51
CA VAL A 96 -3.09 -1.22 20.03
C VAL A 96 -3.05 -2.70 19.65
N LYS A 97 -3.59 -3.58 20.48
CA LYS A 97 -3.62 -5.03 20.20
C LYS A 97 -4.41 -5.34 18.94
N LEU A 98 -5.55 -4.67 18.73
CA LEU A 98 -6.35 -4.81 17.52
C LEU A 98 -5.60 -4.30 16.29
N PHE A 99 -4.93 -3.14 16.41
CA PHE A 99 -4.09 -2.59 15.34
C PHE A 99 -2.97 -3.54 14.94
N ILE A 100 -2.20 -4.06 15.90
CA ILE A 100 -1.11 -5.03 15.66
C ILE A 100 -1.65 -6.28 14.95
N LYS A 101 -2.77 -6.82 15.44
CA LYS A 101 -3.43 -7.97 14.81
C LYS A 101 -3.85 -7.69 13.36
N PHE A 102 -4.37 -6.49 13.09
CA PHE A 102 -4.82 -6.10 11.75
C PHE A 102 -3.66 -5.77 10.80
N ALA A 103 -2.57 -5.23 11.34
CA ALA A 103 -1.40 -4.87 10.58
C ALA A 103 -0.50 -6.08 10.24
N GLY A 104 -0.62 -7.17 11.00
CA GLY A 104 0.01 -8.45 10.67
C GLY A 104 1.49 -8.58 11.06
N CYS A 105 2.01 -7.66 11.87
CA CYS A 105 3.30 -7.81 12.56
C CYS A 105 3.29 -7.10 13.92
N GLU A 106 4.14 -7.56 14.84
CA GLU A 106 4.33 -6.91 16.14
C GLU A 106 5.12 -5.61 15.98
N ILE A 107 4.45 -4.47 16.19
CA ILE A 107 5.10 -3.17 16.22
C ILE A 107 5.10 -2.64 17.66
N SER A 108 6.30 -2.35 18.17
CA SER A 108 6.46 -1.72 19.49
C SER A 108 5.76 -0.36 19.56
N GLN A 109 5.20 -0.03 20.72
CA GLN A 109 4.57 1.27 20.98
C GLN A 109 5.50 2.46 20.72
N GLU A 110 6.81 2.24 20.84
CA GLU A 110 7.83 3.24 20.56
C GLU A 110 7.87 3.66 19.09
N VAL A 111 7.50 2.75 18.18
CA VAL A 111 7.59 2.93 16.72
C VAL A 111 6.50 3.85 16.19
N TYR A 112 5.24 3.71 16.63
CA TYR A 112 4.11 4.55 16.17
C TYR A 112 3.80 5.75 17.08
N GLY A 113 4.23 5.72 18.34
CA GLY A 113 4.07 6.82 19.30
C GLY A 113 2.61 7.28 19.48
N ASN A 114 2.38 8.60 19.50
CA ASN A 114 1.05 9.20 19.67
C ASN A 114 0.33 9.48 18.34
N SER A 115 0.93 9.08 17.21
CA SER A 115 0.44 9.40 15.87
C SER A 115 -0.56 8.39 15.31
N LEU A 116 -0.76 7.26 16.01
CA LEU A 116 -1.67 6.20 15.60
C LEU A 116 -3.10 6.74 15.48
N PHE A 117 -3.75 6.45 14.34
CA PHE A 117 -5.06 6.99 13.97
C PHE A 117 -5.14 8.53 13.94
N GLY A 118 -4.01 9.21 13.81
CA GLY A 118 -3.93 10.66 13.63
C GLY A 118 -4.15 11.08 12.17
N TRP A 119 -4.18 12.40 11.96
CA TRP A 119 -4.37 13.02 10.64
C TRP A 119 -3.29 12.62 9.63
N GLU A 120 -2.04 12.50 10.06
CA GLU A 120 -0.92 12.10 9.19
C GLU A 120 -1.07 10.67 8.67
N MET A 121 -1.47 9.73 9.54
CA MET A 121 -1.78 8.37 9.13
C MET A 121 -2.99 8.31 8.18
N TYR A 122 -4.03 9.11 8.45
CA TYR A 122 -5.19 9.20 7.57
C TYR A 122 -4.80 9.66 6.15
N LYS A 123 -3.99 10.71 6.04
CA LYS A 123 -3.46 11.18 4.74
C LYS A 123 -2.64 10.12 4.04
N ALA A 124 -1.77 9.41 4.77
CA ALA A 124 -0.95 8.35 4.19
C ALA A 124 -1.81 7.18 3.65
N VAL A 125 -2.77 6.71 4.44
CA VAL A 125 -3.67 5.61 4.04
C VAL A 125 -4.56 6.02 2.86
N THR A 126 -5.12 7.23 2.87
CA THR A 126 -5.95 7.71 1.75
C THR A 126 -5.14 7.95 0.48
N ALA A 127 -3.89 8.44 0.58
CA ALA A 127 -2.99 8.54 -0.57
C ALA A 127 -2.65 7.17 -1.18
N ALA A 128 -2.38 6.17 -0.34
CA ALA A 128 -2.15 4.79 -0.79
C ALA A 128 -3.42 4.20 -1.44
N LEU A 129 -4.59 4.43 -0.84
CA LEU A 129 -5.88 4.01 -1.40
C LEU A 129 -6.15 4.63 -2.78
N LEU A 130 -5.91 5.94 -2.93
CA LEU A 130 -6.08 6.61 -4.22
C LEU A 130 -5.16 6.00 -5.28
N THR A 131 -3.90 5.77 -4.92
CA THR A 131 -2.91 5.15 -5.83
C THR A 131 -3.33 3.74 -6.22
N ASP A 132 -3.86 2.95 -5.28
CA ASP A 132 -4.37 1.60 -5.56
C ASP A 132 -5.58 1.61 -6.49
N LEU A 133 -6.52 2.53 -6.30
CA LEU A 133 -7.70 2.67 -7.17
C LEU A 133 -7.34 3.14 -8.58
N GLN A 134 -6.20 3.81 -8.75
CA GLN A 134 -5.72 4.33 -10.03
C GLN A 134 -4.69 3.42 -10.72
N LYS A 135 -4.33 2.28 -10.10
CA LYS A 135 -3.30 1.39 -10.65
C LYS A 135 -3.71 0.81 -12.00
N LYS A 136 -2.72 0.48 -12.81
CA LYS A 136 -2.89 -0.17 -14.11
C LYS A 136 -2.74 -1.69 -14.05
N ALA A 137 -2.02 -2.19 -13.05
CA ALA A 137 -1.80 -3.63 -12.88
C ALA A 137 -3.10 -4.33 -12.47
N GLU A 138 -3.59 -5.19 -13.34
CA GLU A 138 -4.81 -5.98 -13.16
C GLU A 138 -4.51 -7.46 -13.46
N LEU A 139 -5.07 -8.36 -12.66
CA LEU A 139 -4.89 -9.81 -12.83
C LEU A 139 -5.33 -10.26 -14.24
N GLY A 140 -4.47 -10.99 -14.94
CA GLY A 140 -4.68 -11.49 -16.31
C GLY A 140 -4.40 -10.46 -17.43
N ALA A 141 -4.22 -9.18 -17.08
CA ALA A 141 -3.92 -8.13 -18.05
C ALA A 141 -2.42 -8.09 -18.41
N GLU A 142 -2.08 -7.32 -19.45
CA GLU A 142 -0.69 -6.97 -19.75
C GLU A 142 -0.04 -6.28 -18.55
N ALA A 143 1.17 -6.70 -18.21
CA ALA A 143 1.95 -6.12 -17.14
C ALA A 143 2.42 -4.71 -17.53
N PRO A 144 2.13 -3.68 -16.72
CA PRO A 144 2.73 -2.37 -16.92
C PRO A 144 4.26 -2.47 -16.96
N ASN A 145 4.90 -1.69 -17.84
CA ASN A 145 6.35 -1.74 -18.01
C ASN A 145 7.04 -0.43 -17.58
N PRO A 146 6.97 -0.06 -16.28
CA PRO A 146 7.48 1.23 -15.78
C PRO A 146 9.00 1.34 -15.94
N CYS A 147 9.47 2.58 -16.05
CA CYS A 147 10.88 2.93 -15.87
C CYS A 147 11.38 2.47 -14.50
N VAL A 148 12.57 1.87 -14.47
CA VAL A 148 13.31 1.52 -13.26
C VAL A 148 14.80 1.84 -13.45
N VAL A 149 15.49 2.09 -12.35
CA VAL A 149 16.93 2.41 -12.33
C VAL A 149 17.66 1.38 -11.48
N SER A 150 18.88 1.01 -11.85
CA SER A 150 19.75 0.18 -11.02
C SER A 150 20.07 0.84 -9.67
N ALA A 151 20.40 0.05 -8.65
CA ALA A 151 20.77 0.56 -7.32
C ALA A 151 22.05 1.43 -7.32
N ASP A 152 22.89 1.37 -8.37
CA ASP A 152 24.01 2.28 -8.56
C ASP A 152 23.63 3.61 -9.25
N GLY A 153 22.38 3.74 -9.72
CA GLY A 153 21.86 4.92 -10.42
C GLY A 153 22.30 5.04 -11.88
N GLN A 154 23.08 4.10 -12.41
CA GLN A 154 23.74 4.25 -13.72
C GLN A 154 22.87 3.75 -14.88
N LEU A 155 22.17 2.63 -14.70
CA LEU A 155 21.41 1.98 -15.75
C LEU A 155 19.93 2.29 -15.59
N ARG A 156 19.34 2.90 -16.61
CA ARG A 156 17.89 3.01 -16.78
C ARG A 156 17.40 1.83 -17.62
N SER A 157 16.36 1.18 -17.16
CA SER A 157 15.73 0.02 -17.80
C SER A 157 14.22 0.07 -17.56
N HIS A 158 13.52 -0.95 -18.02
CA HIS A 158 12.12 -1.17 -17.71
C HIS A 158 11.93 -2.49 -16.96
N LEU A 159 10.84 -2.60 -16.20
CA LEU A 159 10.56 -3.77 -15.37
C LEU A 159 10.58 -5.10 -16.16
N LEU A 160 10.00 -5.11 -17.35
CA LEU A 160 9.90 -6.32 -18.17
C LEU A 160 11.24 -6.71 -18.81
N ASP A 161 12.27 -5.87 -18.77
CA ASP A 161 13.63 -6.25 -19.19
C ASP A 161 14.23 -7.31 -18.26
N PHE A 162 13.68 -7.44 -17.04
CA PHE A 162 14.07 -8.45 -16.05
C PHE A 162 13.22 -9.73 -16.14
N ALA A 163 12.19 -9.76 -16.99
CA ALA A 163 11.35 -10.94 -17.19
C ALA A 163 12.02 -11.91 -18.17
N LYS A 164 12.02 -13.20 -17.83
CA LYS A 164 12.48 -14.27 -18.72
C LYS A 164 11.29 -15.07 -19.23
N LYS A 165 11.40 -15.57 -20.46
CA LYS A 165 10.34 -16.39 -21.08
C LYS A 165 10.08 -17.64 -20.23
N SER A 166 8.81 -17.94 -19.99
CA SER A 166 8.34 -19.09 -19.20
C SER A 166 8.85 -19.15 -17.76
N ARG A 167 9.37 -18.04 -17.22
CA ARG A 167 9.77 -17.94 -15.82
C ARG A 167 8.99 -16.82 -15.15
N PRO A 168 8.29 -17.09 -14.04
CA PRO A 168 7.62 -16.06 -13.28
C PRO A 168 8.65 -15.05 -12.73
N LEU A 169 8.39 -13.77 -12.93
CA LEU A 169 9.09 -12.66 -12.30
C LEU A 169 8.29 -12.21 -11.09
N VAL A 170 8.81 -12.49 -9.89
CA VAL A 170 8.23 -12.03 -8.63
C VAL A 170 8.81 -10.65 -8.28
N VAL A 171 7.93 -9.66 -8.16
CA VAL A 171 8.28 -8.27 -7.90
C VAL A 171 7.80 -7.89 -6.51
N ASN A 172 8.72 -7.43 -5.66
CA ASN A 172 8.44 -6.99 -4.31
C ASN A 172 8.72 -5.49 -4.16
N PHE A 173 7.70 -4.70 -3.87
CA PHE A 173 7.78 -3.26 -3.78
C PHE A 173 7.81 -2.82 -2.31
N GLY A 174 8.70 -1.89 -1.98
CA GLY A 174 8.77 -1.32 -0.63
C GLY A 174 9.86 -0.27 -0.46
N SER A 175 10.03 0.19 0.78
CA SER A 175 11.04 1.16 1.19
C SER A 175 11.53 0.87 2.60
N CYS A 176 12.73 1.33 2.97
CA CYS A 176 13.36 0.93 4.24
C CYS A 176 12.70 1.55 5.47
N THR A 177 11.99 2.68 5.32
CA THR A 177 11.20 3.25 6.41
C THR A 177 9.91 2.48 6.70
N CYS A 178 9.54 1.48 5.89
CA CYS A 178 8.42 0.58 6.17
C CYS A 178 8.86 -0.59 7.07
N PRO A 179 8.49 -0.61 8.36
CA PRO A 179 8.91 -1.69 9.27
C PRO A 179 8.33 -3.04 8.84
N PHE A 180 7.11 -3.07 8.28
CA PHE A 180 6.49 -4.29 7.76
C PHE A 180 7.26 -4.86 6.57
N PHE A 181 7.76 -3.99 5.68
CA PHE A 181 8.59 -4.42 4.57
C PHE A 181 9.84 -5.11 5.09
N MET A 182 10.58 -4.42 5.97
CA MET A 182 11.86 -4.87 6.52
C MET A 182 11.72 -6.18 7.30
N ASP A 183 10.67 -6.32 8.11
CA ASP A 183 10.36 -7.53 8.87
C ASP A 183 10.09 -8.74 7.94
N ARG A 184 9.33 -8.52 6.86
CA ARG A 184 8.91 -9.59 5.94
C ARG A 184 9.91 -9.90 4.83
N LEU A 185 11.09 -9.27 4.81
CA LEU A 185 12.16 -9.63 3.88
C LEU A 185 12.72 -11.03 4.12
N LYS A 186 12.65 -11.53 5.38
CA LYS A 186 13.06 -12.88 5.71
C LYS A 186 12.21 -13.92 4.97
N ASP A 187 10.89 -13.80 5.06
CA ASP A 187 9.94 -14.66 4.32
C ASP A 187 10.21 -14.60 2.80
N PHE A 188 10.46 -13.39 2.28
CA PHE A 188 10.75 -13.21 0.87
C PHE A 188 12.05 -13.91 0.46
N SER A 189 13.09 -13.82 1.29
CA SER A 189 14.37 -14.50 1.09
C SER A 189 14.23 -16.03 1.11
N GLU A 190 13.39 -16.57 1.99
CA GLU A 190 13.08 -18.01 2.03
C GLU A 190 12.36 -18.46 0.76
N ILE A 191 11.39 -17.68 0.26
CA ILE A 191 10.73 -17.97 -1.01
C ILE A 191 11.73 -17.92 -2.17
N MET A 192 12.63 -16.95 -2.20
CA MET A 192 13.66 -16.89 -3.23
C MET A 192 14.56 -18.13 -3.22
N ALA A 193 15.01 -18.56 -2.03
CA ALA A 193 15.84 -19.74 -1.89
C ALA A 193 15.11 -21.00 -2.42
N ASP A 194 13.83 -21.13 -2.09
CA ASP A 194 13.03 -22.32 -2.44
C ASP A 194 12.63 -22.39 -3.92
N PHE A 195 12.57 -21.26 -4.63
CA PHE A 195 11.99 -21.16 -5.99
C PHE A 195 12.87 -20.49 -7.05
N SER A 196 14.13 -20.16 -6.74
CA SER A 196 15.08 -19.54 -7.69
C SER A 196 15.37 -20.40 -8.93
N ASP A 197 15.21 -21.71 -8.82
CA ASP A 197 15.31 -22.67 -9.91
C ASP A 197 14.23 -22.44 -11.00
N ILE A 198 13.03 -21.99 -10.63
CA ILE A 198 11.89 -21.82 -11.55
C ILE A 198 11.44 -20.37 -11.75
N ALA A 199 11.77 -19.46 -10.84
CA ALA A 199 11.32 -18.06 -10.86
C ALA A 199 12.47 -17.07 -10.68
N ASP A 200 12.30 -15.87 -11.22
CA ASP A 200 13.20 -14.74 -11.02
C ASP A 200 12.58 -13.76 -10.01
N PHE A 201 13.42 -13.06 -9.26
CA PHE A 201 12.99 -12.20 -8.15
C PHE A 201 13.65 -10.84 -8.25
N VAL A 202 12.87 -9.78 -8.04
CA VAL A 202 13.38 -8.40 -7.98
C VAL A 202 12.70 -7.63 -6.86
N VAL A 203 13.44 -6.71 -6.26
CA VAL A 203 12.89 -5.71 -5.34
C VAL A 203 12.86 -4.36 -6.06
N ILE A 204 11.73 -3.66 -6.01
CA ILE A 204 11.63 -2.28 -6.49
C ILE A 204 11.50 -1.35 -5.28
N TYR A 205 12.54 -0.58 -5.06
CA TYR A 205 12.61 0.47 -4.05
C TYR A 205 11.78 1.67 -4.50
N ILE A 206 10.66 1.90 -3.80
CA ILE A 206 9.71 2.98 -4.10
C ILE A 206 9.89 4.16 -3.14
N SER A 207 9.00 5.14 -3.22
CA SER A 207 8.96 6.24 -2.24
C SER A 207 8.85 5.74 -0.80
N GLU A 208 9.46 6.47 0.14
CA GLU A 208 9.38 6.17 1.56
C GLU A 208 7.94 6.10 2.05
N ALA A 209 7.58 4.98 2.68
CA ALA A 209 6.27 4.81 3.31
C ALA A 209 6.14 5.72 4.55
N HIS A 210 7.25 5.92 5.28
CA HIS A 210 7.29 6.69 6.53
C HIS A 210 8.48 7.66 6.56
N PRO A 211 8.49 8.70 5.71
CA PRO A 211 9.60 9.62 5.61
C PRO A 211 9.78 10.45 6.90
N SER A 212 11.02 10.77 7.25
CA SER A 212 11.40 11.49 8.47
C SER A 212 10.91 12.95 8.51
N ASP A 213 10.61 13.55 7.36
CA ASP A 213 9.97 14.86 7.19
C ASP A 213 8.45 14.76 6.96
N GLY A 214 7.84 13.61 7.29
CA GLY A 214 6.40 13.36 7.21
C GLY A 214 5.87 12.49 8.35
N TRP A 215 5.04 11.50 8.02
CA TRP A 215 4.54 10.53 9.00
C TRP A 215 5.58 9.43 9.25
N ALA A 216 6.50 9.70 10.17
CA ALA A 216 7.60 8.79 10.46
C ALA A 216 7.25 7.78 11.57
N PHE A 217 7.65 6.54 11.35
CA PHE A 217 7.83 5.58 12.43
C PHE A 217 9.23 5.76 13.05
N LYS A 218 9.38 5.49 14.35
CA LYS A 218 10.70 5.43 14.97
C LYS A 218 11.38 4.13 14.53
N THR A 219 12.18 4.22 13.48
CA THR A 219 12.98 3.12 12.95
C THR A 219 14.45 3.53 12.89
N ASN A 220 15.34 2.59 12.56
CA ASN A 220 16.75 2.91 12.37
C ASN A 220 17.00 3.74 11.09
N PHE A 221 16.01 3.80 10.19
CA PHE A 221 16.11 4.56 8.94
C PHE A 221 15.49 5.96 9.09
N HIS A 222 16.31 6.98 8.90
CA HIS A 222 15.91 8.39 8.98
C HIS A 222 15.97 9.03 7.57
N VAL A 223 15.17 8.51 6.65
CA VAL A 223 15.15 8.93 5.24
C VAL A 223 14.02 9.93 5.02
N LYS A 224 14.31 11.06 4.36
CA LYS A 224 13.30 12.07 3.99
C LYS A 224 12.59 11.66 2.69
N ARG A 225 11.50 12.35 2.34
CA ARG A 225 10.91 12.21 0.99
C ARG A 225 11.95 12.50 -0.08
N HIS A 226 12.12 11.57 -1.01
CA HIS A 226 12.99 11.74 -2.16
C HIS A 226 12.45 12.84 -3.10
N ARG A 227 13.27 13.85 -3.35
CA ARG A 227 13.03 14.94 -4.32
C ARG A 227 13.77 14.70 -5.62
N THR A 228 14.87 13.97 -5.57
CA THR A 228 15.64 13.58 -6.76
C THR A 228 15.83 12.07 -6.83
N LEU A 229 16.25 11.58 -8.00
CA LEU A 229 16.57 10.17 -8.19
C LEU A 229 17.78 9.77 -7.32
N GLU A 230 18.77 10.64 -7.19
CA GLU A 230 19.99 10.40 -6.42
C GLU A 230 19.68 10.15 -4.94
N GLU A 231 18.77 10.94 -4.36
CA GLU A 231 18.31 10.72 -2.98
C GLU A 231 17.64 9.36 -2.81
N ARG A 232 16.83 8.94 -3.79
CA ARG A 232 16.17 7.62 -3.77
C ARG A 232 17.17 6.49 -3.96
N VAL A 233 18.14 6.65 -4.85
CA VAL A 233 19.23 5.70 -5.07
C VAL A 233 20.06 5.55 -3.80
N GLN A 234 20.37 6.64 -3.10
CA GLN A 234 21.09 6.58 -1.83
C GLN A 234 20.29 5.80 -0.76
N ALA A 235 18.98 6.03 -0.67
CA ALA A 235 18.11 5.28 0.24
C ALA A 235 18.03 3.78 -0.12
N ALA A 236 17.96 3.45 -1.41
CA ALA A 236 17.98 2.08 -1.91
C ALA A 236 19.30 1.35 -1.60
N ARG A 237 20.44 2.06 -1.65
CA ARG A 237 21.74 1.50 -1.23
C ARG A 237 21.79 1.22 0.27
N LEU A 238 21.31 2.15 1.10
CA LEU A 238 21.18 1.92 2.56
C LEU A 238 20.30 0.70 2.85
N PHE A 239 19.22 0.53 2.10
CA PHE A 239 18.38 -0.66 2.16
C PHE A 239 19.11 -1.94 1.73
N GLN A 240 19.86 -1.90 0.64
CA GLN A 240 20.60 -3.05 0.13
C GLN A 240 21.63 -3.54 1.17
N ASP A 241 22.40 -2.61 1.75
CA ASP A 241 23.38 -2.91 2.80
C ASP A 241 22.73 -3.51 4.05
N ALA A 242 21.56 -3.00 4.44
CA ALA A 242 20.87 -3.44 5.64
C ALA A 242 20.08 -4.74 5.47
N SER A 243 19.48 -4.97 4.30
CA SER A 243 18.60 -6.11 4.04
C SER A 243 19.35 -7.42 3.83
N LYS A 244 20.61 -7.36 3.35
CA LYS A 244 21.40 -8.54 2.94
C LYS A 244 20.67 -9.44 1.93
N LEU A 245 19.70 -8.89 1.20
CA LEU A 245 18.96 -9.60 0.17
C LEU A 245 19.88 -9.90 -1.02
N GLN A 246 19.76 -11.12 -1.55
CA GLN A 246 20.48 -11.52 -2.76
C GLN A 246 19.76 -11.09 -4.05
N ALA A 247 18.52 -10.60 -3.95
CA ALA A 247 17.75 -10.16 -5.11
C ALA A 247 18.33 -8.86 -5.67
N PRO A 248 18.30 -8.66 -7.00
CA PRO A 248 18.49 -7.36 -7.59
C PRO A 248 17.54 -6.33 -6.97
N VAL A 249 18.12 -5.22 -6.50
CA VAL A 249 17.37 -4.04 -6.05
C VAL A 249 17.36 -3.04 -7.19
N LEU A 250 16.17 -2.71 -7.63
CA LEU A 250 15.87 -1.67 -8.61
C LEU A 250 15.22 -0.49 -7.90
N VAL A 251 15.27 0.68 -8.51
CA VAL A 251 14.77 1.94 -7.95
C VAL A 251 13.69 2.47 -8.87
N ASP A 252 12.51 2.77 -8.32
CA ASP A 252 11.44 3.42 -9.08
C ASP A 252 11.92 4.82 -9.54
N CYS A 253 11.58 5.22 -10.77
CA CYS A 253 11.95 6.52 -11.31
C CYS A 253 11.28 7.65 -10.50
N VAL A 254 11.83 8.87 -10.55
CA VAL A 254 11.41 9.98 -9.64
C VAL A 254 9.92 10.31 -9.78
N GLU A 255 9.34 10.07 -10.95
CA GLU A 255 7.93 10.22 -11.29
C GLU A 255 7.00 9.17 -10.63
N ASN A 256 7.57 8.22 -9.88
CA ASN A 256 6.88 7.11 -9.23
C ASN A 256 6.10 6.23 -10.23
N GLU A 257 6.66 5.97 -11.40
CA GLU A 257 5.98 5.21 -12.46
C GLU A 257 5.60 3.81 -11.99
N ALA A 258 6.52 3.10 -11.33
CA ALA A 258 6.27 1.74 -10.86
C ALA A 258 5.23 1.74 -9.74
N ASN A 259 5.35 2.64 -8.76
CA ASN A 259 4.36 2.79 -7.70
C ASN A 259 2.97 3.11 -8.24
N ARG A 260 2.84 4.04 -9.20
CA ARG A 260 1.56 4.38 -9.82
C ARG A 260 0.99 3.25 -10.66
N ALA A 261 1.84 2.56 -11.42
CA ALA A 261 1.41 1.46 -12.28
C ALA A 261 0.88 0.27 -11.48
N TYR A 262 1.53 -0.06 -10.36
CA TYR A 262 1.21 -1.22 -9.54
C TYR A 262 0.41 -0.91 -8.28
N GLY A 263 0.18 0.36 -7.94
CA GLY A 263 -0.46 0.76 -6.68
C GLY A 263 0.33 0.30 -5.46
N ALA A 264 1.65 0.47 -5.50
CA ALA A 264 2.57 -0.33 -4.68
C ALA A 264 2.78 0.19 -3.25
N LEU A 265 2.49 1.47 -2.99
CA LEU A 265 2.62 2.07 -1.66
C LEU A 265 1.61 1.47 -0.67
N PRO A 266 1.99 1.19 0.58
CA PRO A 266 3.35 1.29 1.14
C PRO A 266 4.24 0.10 0.77
N ILE A 267 3.64 -1.08 0.55
CA ILE A 267 4.30 -2.31 0.11
C ILE A 267 3.33 -3.15 -0.73
N ARG A 268 3.87 -3.91 -1.68
CA ARG A 268 3.08 -4.81 -2.54
C ARG A 268 3.93 -5.94 -3.12
N LEU A 269 3.28 -7.07 -3.39
CA LEU A 269 3.85 -8.20 -4.15
C LEU A 269 3.11 -8.33 -5.49
N CYS A 270 3.82 -8.72 -6.52
CA CYS A 270 3.27 -9.02 -7.84
C CYS A 270 4.01 -10.22 -8.45
N ILE A 271 3.33 -10.99 -9.30
CA ILE A 271 3.97 -12.00 -10.16
C ILE A 271 3.61 -11.66 -11.60
N ILE A 272 4.63 -11.61 -12.45
CA ILE A 272 4.52 -11.36 -13.88
C ILE A 272 5.01 -12.62 -14.60
N LEU A 273 4.26 -13.11 -15.58
CA LEU A 273 4.68 -14.23 -16.42
C LEU A 273 4.32 -13.93 -17.86
N ASN A 274 5.28 -14.10 -18.77
CA ASN A 274 5.08 -13.90 -20.21
C ASN A 274 4.41 -12.55 -20.56
N GLY A 275 4.82 -11.48 -19.89
CA GLY A 275 4.30 -10.13 -20.10
C GLY A 275 2.93 -9.86 -19.47
N ARG A 276 2.33 -10.82 -18.76
CA ARG A 276 1.04 -10.66 -18.09
C ARG A 276 1.18 -10.69 -16.58
N VAL A 277 0.22 -10.07 -15.91
CA VAL A 277 0.12 -10.06 -14.45
C VAL A 277 -0.62 -11.31 -13.99
N GLU A 278 0.08 -12.25 -13.36
CA GLU A 278 -0.50 -13.49 -12.84
C GLU A 278 -0.89 -13.41 -11.35
N PHE A 279 -0.37 -12.41 -10.65
CA PHE A 279 -0.73 -12.14 -9.26
C PHE A 279 -0.50 -10.66 -8.95
N VAL A 280 -1.47 -10.02 -8.29
CA VAL A 280 -1.28 -8.70 -7.66
C VAL A 280 -1.77 -8.78 -6.22
N GLY A 281 -0.85 -8.63 -5.28
CA GLY A 281 -1.15 -8.59 -3.86
C GLY A 281 -2.06 -7.40 -3.51
N GLY A 282 -2.80 -7.54 -2.41
CA GLY A 282 -3.61 -6.45 -1.89
C GLY A 282 -2.76 -5.29 -1.35
N MET A 283 -3.42 -4.25 -0.86
CA MET A 283 -2.75 -3.10 -0.25
C MET A 283 -2.07 -3.49 1.07
N GLY A 284 -0.77 -3.24 1.16
CA GLY A 284 -0.01 -3.45 2.40
C GLY A 284 -0.32 -2.42 3.49
N PRO A 285 0.03 -2.71 4.75
CA PRO A 285 0.63 -3.96 5.21
C PRO A 285 -0.40 -5.10 5.37
N THR A 286 -1.69 -4.79 5.57
CA THR A 286 -2.74 -5.77 5.89
C THR A 286 -2.89 -6.90 4.88
N PHE A 287 -2.76 -6.60 3.59
CA PHE A 287 -2.92 -7.61 2.52
C PHE A 287 -1.59 -7.95 1.82
N TYR A 288 -0.45 -7.59 2.43
CA TYR A 288 0.85 -8.05 1.99
C TYR A 288 1.08 -9.47 2.53
N LYS A 289 0.93 -10.49 1.66
CA LYS A 289 0.97 -11.90 2.06
C LYS A 289 1.96 -12.68 1.22
N THR A 290 3.14 -12.90 1.76
CA THR A 290 4.20 -13.72 1.15
C THR A 290 3.76 -15.16 0.91
N GLN A 291 2.86 -15.69 1.75
CA GLN A 291 2.33 -17.05 1.60
C GLN A 291 1.47 -17.24 0.33
N GLU A 292 0.79 -16.19 -0.14
CA GLU A 292 0.03 -16.27 -1.41
C GLU A 292 0.99 -16.40 -2.60
N VAL A 293 2.14 -15.71 -2.56
CA VAL A 293 3.21 -15.87 -3.56
C VAL A 293 3.81 -17.28 -3.52
N ARG A 294 4.13 -17.80 -2.32
CA ARG A 294 4.62 -19.17 -2.15
C ARG A 294 3.63 -20.18 -2.72
N SER A 295 2.35 -20.07 -2.39
CA SER A 295 1.31 -20.97 -2.89
C SER A 295 1.22 -20.93 -4.41
N TRP A 296 1.25 -19.74 -5.01
CA TRP A 296 1.22 -19.57 -6.46
C TRP A 296 2.42 -20.27 -7.12
N LEU A 297 3.64 -20.08 -6.58
CA LEU A 297 4.85 -20.69 -7.11
C LEU A 297 4.88 -22.22 -6.94
N THR A 298 4.34 -22.75 -5.84
CA THR A 298 4.18 -24.20 -5.65
C THR A 298 3.28 -24.78 -6.73
N THR A 299 2.10 -24.19 -6.95
CA THR A 299 1.17 -24.66 -7.99
C THR A 299 1.78 -24.55 -9.39
N TRP A 300 2.53 -23.48 -9.68
CA TRP A 300 3.26 -23.33 -10.93
C TRP A 300 4.31 -24.42 -11.14
N ARG A 301 5.10 -24.76 -10.11
CA ARG A 301 6.06 -25.86 -10.16
C ARG A 301 5.39 -27.19 -10.48
N GLU A 302 4.28 -27.47 -9.80
CA GLU A 302 3.51 -28.69 -10.00
C GLU A 302 2.92 -28.77 -11.42
N SER A 303 2.49 -27.65 -12.01
CA SER A 303 2.02 -27.65 -13.40
C SER A 303 3.15 -27.91 -14.39
N GLU A 304 4.34 -27.34 -14.19
CA GLU A 304 5.48 -27.53 -15.10
C GLU A 304 6.06 -28.96 -15.05
N LEU A 305 5.94 -29.65 -13.92
CA LEU A 305 6.37 -31.06 -13.78
C LEU A 305 5.40 -32.06 -14.41
N ASN A 306 4.15 -31.66 -14.67
CA ASN A 306 3.11 -32.49 -15.26
C ASN A 306 2.96 -32.28 -16.78
N VAL A 307 3.84 -31.47 -17.39
CA VAL A 307 3.95 -31.21 -18.85
C VAL A 307 5.14 -31.99 -19.40
#